data_AF-A0A668A8U9-F1
#
_entry.id   AF-A0A668A8U9-F1
#
_cell.length_a   1.000
_cell.length_b   1.000
_cell.length_c   1.000
_cell.angle_alpha   90.00
_cell.angle_beta   90.00
_cell.angle_gamma   90.00
#
_symmetry.space_group_name_H-M   'P 1'
#
loop_
_entity.id
_entity.type
_entity.pdbx_description
1 polymer ?
#
loop_
_entity_poly.entity_id
_entity_poly.type
_entity_poly.pdbx_seq_one_letter_code
_entity_poly.pdbx_strand_id
1 'polypeptide(L)'
;MEFGVGKVQIKFLHLLSTEASHSITVHCLSDPPYGTTDSFSPAGPITKQNTQLRFRGWNGRMFEQDTLLEPHVLQDECKIQDGSWHQSRFLFHTQDSRQLPIVDVQELSASQPHSQRHIEVGPVCFL
;
A
#
# COMPACT_ATOMS: atom_id res chain seq x y z
N MET A 1 5.20 -12.17 1.22
CA MET A 1 4.97 -12.11 -0.24
C MET A 1 5.84 -13.15 -0.91
N GLU A 2 5.31 -13.83 -1.92
CA GLU A 2 6.04 -14.84 -2.69
C GLU A 2 6.34 -14.28 -4.09
N PHE A 3 7.59 -14.33 -4.51
CA PHE A 3 8.01 -13.83 -5.82
C PHE A 3 8.08 -15.00 -6.80
N GLY A 4 7.51 -14.82 -8.00
CA GLY A 4 7.64 -15.80 -9.09
C GLY A 4 9.07 -15.93 -9.65
N VAL A 5 9.98 -15.05 -9.22
CA VAL A 5 11.39 -15.02 -9.63
C VAL A 5 12.29 -15.20 -8.40
N GLY A 6 13.27 -16.10 -8.51
CA GLY A 6 14.20 -16.40 -7.43
C GLY A 6 15.13 -15.23 -7.06
N LYS A 7 15.62 -15.22 -5.82
CA LYS A 7 16.48 -14.13 -5.29
C LYS A 7 17.76 -13.91 -6.09
N VAL A 8 18.32 -14.95 -6.70
CA VAL A 8 19.55 -14.84 -7.51
C VAL A 8 19.26 -14.10 -8.81
N GLN A 9 18.17 -14.46 -9.49
CA GLN A 9 17.75 -13.83 -10.74
C GLN A 9 17.47 -12.32 -10.54
N ILE A 10 16.81 -11.95 -9.44
CA ILE A 10 16.58 -10.54 -9.08
C ILE A 10 17.89 -9.76 -8.90
N LYS A 11 18.95 -10.37 -8.34
CA LYS A 11 20.26 -9.71 -8.22
C LYS A 11 20.87 -9.37 -9.59
N PHE A 12 20.69 -10.25 -10.59
CA PHE A 12 21.16 -9.95 -11.95
C PHE A 12 20.38 -8.79 -12.56
N LEU A 13 19.05 -8.74 -12.37
CA LEU A 13 18.24 -7.59 -12.81
C LEU A 13 18.72 -6.28 -12.16
N HIS A 14 19.04 -6.28 -10.86
CA HIS A 14 19.63 -5.11 -10.22
C HIS A 14 20.98 -4.67 -10.79
N LEU A 15 21.82 -5.62 -11.22
CA LEU A 15 23.12 -5.32 -11.81
C LEU A 15 23.02 -4.81 -13.24
N LEU A 16 21.99 -5.23 -13.98
CA LEU A 16 21.84 -4.99 -15.42
C LEU A 16 20.87 -3.84 -15.75
N SER A 17 20.13 -3.34 -14.77
CA SER A 17 19.13 -2.29 -14.97
C SER A 17 19.43 -1.05 -14.14
N THR A 18 19.20 0.11 -14.75
CA THR A 18 19.38 1.42 -14.13
C THR A 18 18.09 1.91 -13.47
N GLU A 19 16.94 1.42 -13.94
CA GLU A 19 15.64 1.83 -13.44
C GLU A 19 14.81 0.63 -13.02
N ALA A 20 13.90 0.84 -12.06
CA ALA A 20 12.86 -0.13 -11.76
C ALA A 20 11.53 0.57 -11.49
N SER A 21 10.44 -0.11 -11.84
CA SER A 21 9.08 0.26 -11.46
C SER A 21 8.30 -0.94 -10.93
N HIS A 22 7.37 -0.68 -10.01
CA HIS A 22 6.53 -1.70 -9.38
C HIS A 22 5.19 -1.08 -9.03
N SER A 23 4.10 -1.84 -9.14
CA SER A 23 2.77 -1.40 -8.71
C SER A 23 2.19 -2.29 -7.61
N ILE A 24 1.54 -1.68 -6.63
CA ILE A 24 0.77 -2.38 -5.60
C ILE A 24 -0.63 -1.79 -5.58
N THR A 25 -1.64 -2.66 -5.56
CA THR A 25 -3.03 -2.27 -5.37
C THR A 25 -3.49 -2.77 -4.01
N VAL A 26 -4.05 -1.86 -3.21
CA VAL A 26 -4.66 -2.20 -1.93
C VAL A 26 -6.16 -2.07 -2.08
N HIS A 27 -6.84 -3.20 -1.94
CA HIS A 27 -8.29 -3.28 -1.91
C HIS A 27 -8.76 -3.13 -0.46
N CYS A 28 -9.71 -2.24 -0.23
CA CYS A 28 -10.21 -1.84 1.08
C CYS A 28 -11.71 -2.00 1.15
N LEU A 29 -12.20 -2.63 2.22
CA LEU A 29 -13.61 -2.62 2.61
C LEU A 29 -13.73 -1.90 3.95
N SER A 30 -14.47 -0.80 3.93
CA SER A 30 -14.77 0.03 5.09
C SER A 30 -16.20 -0.26 5.58
N ASP A 31 -16.45 -0.04 6.86
CA ASP A 31 -17.83 -0.05 7.36
C ASP A 31 -18.54 1.22 6.89
N PRO A 32 -19.84 1.15 6.55
CA PRO A 32 -20.61 2.35 6.29
C PRO A 32 -20.64 3.23 7.56
N PRO A 33 -20.59 4.57 7.43
CA PRO A 33 -20.68 5.50 8.53
C PRO A 33 -22.06 5.32 9.17
N TYR A 34 -22.09 4.59 10.28
CA TYR A 34 -23.20 4.34 11.19
C TYR A 34 -24.57 4.89 10.72
N GLY A 35 -25.38 4.03 10.10
CA GLY A 35 -26.80 4.30 9.92
C GLY A 35 -27.53 4.25 11.25
N THR A 36 -28.11 5.38 11.66
CA THR A 36 -29.27 5.53 12.57
C THR A 36 -29.62 4.29 13.41
N THR A 37 -28.97 4.09 14.55
CA THR A 37 -29.63 3.42 15.67
C THR A 37 -29.53 4.31 16.91
N ASP A 38 -30.68 4.57 17.51
CA ASP A 38 -30.90 5.40 18.69
C ASP A 38 -30.13 4.88 19.91
N SER A 39 -28.85 5.19 19.99
CA SER A 39 -28.12 5.06 21.25
C SER A 39 -27.17 6.23 21.45
N PHE A 40 -27.60 7.15 22.31
CA PHE A 40 -26.76 8.18 22.91
C PHE A 40 -25.47 7.54 23.45
N SER A 41 -24.36 7.84 22.79
CA SER A 41 -23.01 7.66 23.34
C SER A 41 -22.15 8.81 22.82
N PRO A 42 -21.57 9.66 23.70
CA PRO A 42 -20.79 10.81 23.30
C PRO A 42 -19.37 10.34 22.95
N ALA A 43 -19.22 9.59 21.86
CA ALA A 43 -17.91 9.37 21.25
C ALA A 43 -17.69 10.47 20.21
N GLY A 44 -16.63 11.25 20.41
CA GLY A 44 -16.28 12.45 19.65
C GLY A 44 -16.03 12.23 18.14
N PRO A 45 -15.56 13.26 17.43
CA PRO A 45 -15.54 13.30 15.97
C PRO A 45 -14.76 12.12 15.40
N ILE A 46 -15.44 11.40 14.50
CA ILE A 46 -14.96 10.27 13.72
C ILE A 46 -13.59 10.65 13.13
N THR A 47 -12.53 10.02 13.63
CA THR A 47 -11.16 10.24 13.17
C THR A 47 -11.08 9.83 11.70
N LYS A 48 -10.68 10.76 10.84
CA LYS A 48 -10.30 10.50 9.45
C LYS A 48 -9.39 9.25 9.43
N GLN A 49 -9.87 8.16 8.84
CA GLN A 49 -9.05 6.98 8.56
C GLN A 49 -8.00 7.36 7.51
N ASN A 50 -6.88 7.91 7.97
CA ASN A 50 -5.69 8.06 7.15
C ASN A 50 -4.79 6.88 7.50
N THR A 51 -5.16 5.68 7.04
CA THR A 51 -4.29 4.52 7.28
C THR A 51 -3.00 4.72 6.50
N GLN A 52 -1.96 5.08 7.23
CA GLN A 52 -0.65 5.27 6.64
C GLN A 52 -0.04 3.89 6.38
N LEU A 53 0.11 3.59 5.09
CA LEU A 53 0.81 2.40 4.61
C LEU A 53 2.29 2.71 4.45
N ARG A 54 3.11 1.72 4.77
CA ARG A 54 4.55 1.76 4.53
C ARG A 54 4.95 0.55 3.70
N PHE A 55 5.75 0.76 2.68
CA PHE A 55 6.16 -0.29 1.77
C PHE A 55 7.66 -0.50 1.88
N ARG A 56 8.09 -1.73 2.19
CA ARG A 56 9.52 -2.03 2.31
C ARG A 56 10.06 -2.50 0.97
N GLY A 57 11.08 -1.81 0.48
CA GLY A 57 11.83 -2.18 -0.71
C GLY A 57 12.80 -3.34 -0.48
N TRP A 58 13.38 -3.85 -1.56
CA TRP A 58 14.32 -4.97 -1.55
C TRP A 58 15.59 -4.69 -0.74
N ASN A 59 16.12 -3.46 -0.81
CA ASN A 59 17.26 -3.01 0.00
C ASN A 59 16.89 -2.63 1.45
N GLY A 60 15.63 -2.83 1.84
CA GLY A 60 15.14 -2.53 3.18
C GLY A 60 14.76 -1.06 3.43
N ARG A 61 14.86 -0.18 2.43
CA ARG A 61 14.33 1.19 2.54
C ARG A 61 12.80 1.16 2.59
N MET A 62 12.21 2.11 3.30
CA MET A 62 10.77 2.27 3.39
C MET A 62 10.31 3.38 2.44
N PHE A 63 9.23 3.10 1.72
CA PHE A 63 8.47 4.07 0.94
C PHE A 63 7.24 4.47 1.74
N GLU A 64 7.12 5.75 2.04
CA GLU A 64 6.12 6.30 2.96
C GLU A 64 5.73 7.71 2.52
N GLN A 65 4.49 8.11 2.81
CA GLN A 65 4.01 9.48 2.57
C GLN A 65 4.89 10.52 3.28
N ASP A 66 5.06 11.70 2.68
CA ASP A 66 5.85 12.82 3.21
C ASP A 66 7.35 12.53 3.38
N THR A 67 7.89 11.56 2.63
CA THR A 67 9.32 11.22 2.62
C THR A 67 9.93 11.40 1.22
N LEU A 68 11.26 11.38 1.14
CA LEU A 68 11.96 11.38 -0.16
C LEU A 68 11.62 10.17 -1.04
N LEU A 69 11.10 9.09 -0.46
CA LEU A 69 10.67 7.88 -1.13
C LEU A 69 9.15 7.74 -1.07
N GLU A 70 8.44 8.83 -1.30
CA GLU A 70 6.98 8.78 -1.39
C GLU A 70 6.54 8.02 -2.66
N PRO A 71 5.66 7.02 -2.53
CA PRO A 71 5.09 6.35 -3.70
C PRO A 71 4.14 7.27 -4.45
N HIS A 72 4.13 7.16 -5.78
CA HIS A 72 3.16 7.88 -6.58
C HIS A 72 1.79 7.20 -6.48
N VAL A 73 0.79 7.94 -5.98
CA VAL A 73 -0.57 7.41 -5.80
C VAL A 73 -1.38 7.68 -7.06
N LEU A 74 -1.69 6.61 -7.82
CA LEU A 74 -2.45 6.69 -9.07
C LEU A 74 -3.96 6.83 -8.82
N GLN A 75 -4.45 6.22 -7.75
CA GLN A 75 -5.85 6.23 -7.33
C GLN A 75 -5.88 6.05 -5.81
N ASP A 76 -6.73 6.80 -5.11
CA ASP A 76 -6.87 6.69 -3.65
C ASP A 76 -8.34 6.70 -3.22
N GLU A 77 -8.99 5.55 -3.29
CA GLU A 77 -10.41 5.40 -2.97
C GLU A 77 -10.65 4.72 -1.62
N CYS A 78 -9.61 4.22 -0.96
CA CYS A 78 -9.74 3.63 0.38
C CYS A 78 -10.19 4.62 1.47
N LYS A 79 -10.23 5.92 1.16
CA LYS A 79 -10.83 6.96 2.01
C LYS A 79 -12.36 6.96 1.98
N ILE A 80 -12.97 6.28 1.02
CA ILE A 80 -14.43 6.18 0.89
C ILE A 80 -14.94 5.17 1.91
N GLN A 81 -15.91 5.61 2.72
CA GLN A 81 -16.55 4.83 3.78
C GLN A 81 -18.02 4.68 3.39
N ASP A 82 -18.35 3.70 2.54
CA ASP A 82 -19.71 3.48 2.03
C ASP A 82 -20.16 2.01 2.15
N GLY A 83 -19.36 1.15 2.79
CA GLY A 83 -19.66 -0.27 2.88
C GLY A 83 -19.30 -1.08 1.62
N SER A 84 -18.68 -0.46 0.61
CA SER A 84 -18.30 -1.12 -0.64
C SER A 84 -16.78 -1.30 -0.74
N TRP A 85 -16.37 -2.20 -1.64
CA TRP A 85 -14.96 -2.38 -1.96
C TRP A 85 -14.44 -1.22 -2.79
N HIS A 86 -13.33 -0.65 -2.34
CA HIS A 86 -12.58 0.39 -3.04
C HIS A 86 -11.12 -0.03 -3.20
N GLN A 87 -10.37 0.68 -4.03
CA GLN A 87 -8.95 0.41 -4.21
C GLN A 87 -8.09 1.67 -4.21
N SER A 88 -6.89 1.56 -3.64
CA SER A 88 -5.83 2.54 -3.79
C SER A 88 -4.65 1.91 -4.53
N ARG A 89 -4.14 2.60 -5.56
CA ARG A 89 -3.10 2.10 -6.46
C ARG A 89 -1.83 2.91 -6.28
N PHE A 90 -0.75 2.23 -5.91
CA PHE A 90 0.56 2.80 -5.65
C PHE A 90 1.54 2.40 -6.75
N LEU A 91 2.26 3.37 -7.29
CA LEU A 91 3.33 3.19 -8.25
C LEU A 91 4.65 3.61 -7.61
N PHE A 92 5.60 2.69 -7.58
CA PHE A 92 6.97 2.92 -7.16
C PHE A 92 7.82 2.99 -8.41
N HIS A 93 8.58 4.06 -8.58
CA HIS A 93 9.52 4.22 -9.67
C HIS A 93 10.82 4.83 -9.12
N THR A 94 11.96 4.31 -9.54
CA THR A 94 13.26 4.69 -8.99
C THR A 94 14.39 4.43 -9.97
N GLN A 95 15.40 5.31 -9.93
CA GLN A 95 16.67 5.19 -10.67
C GLN A 95 17.73 4.39 -9.89
N ASP A 96 17.36 3.78 -8.76
CA ASP A 96 18.18 2.82 -8.02
C ASP A 96 17.42 1.49 -7.96
N SER A 97 17.65 0.65 -8.97
CA SER A 97 16.92 -0.60 -9.20
C SER A 97 16.90 -1.53 -7.98
N ARG A 98 17.89 -1.44 -7.08
CA ARG A 98 18.02 -2.22 -5.83
C ARG A 98 16.94 -1.89 -4.78
N GLN A 99 16.18 -0.81 -4.96
CA GLN A 99 15.09 -0.45 -4.04
C GLN A 99 13.83 -1.27 -4.28
N LEU A 100 13.62 -1.79 -5.48
CA LEU A 100 12.48 -2.64 -5.84
C LEU A 100 12.93 -4.11 -5.97
N PRO A 101 12.02 -5.11 -6.00
CA PRO A 101 10.59 -5.02 -5.75
C PRO A 101 10.26 -4.63 -4.30
N ILE A 102 8.99 -4.28 -4.06
CA ILE A 102 8.48 -4.22 -2.69
C ILE A 102 8.37 -5.64 -2.14
N VAL A 103 8.85 -5.83 -0.91
CA VAL A 103 8.94 -7.14 -0.23
C VAL A 103 7.98 -7.30 0.94
N ASP A 104 7.46 -6.18 1.46
CA ASP A 104 6.58 -6.15 2.61
C ASP A 104 5.71 -4.87 2.60
N VAL A 105 4.48 -4.97 3.11
CA VAL A 105 3.56 -3.84 3.29
C VAL A 105 3.14 -3.83 4.76
N GLN A 106 3.33 -2.69 5.42
CA GLN A 106 3.06 -2.51 6.84
C GLN A 106 2.00 -1.43 7.06
N GLU A 107 1.10 -1.70 7.99
CA GLU A 107 0.07 -0.74 8.43
C GLU A 107 0.49 -0.12 9.75
N LEU A 108 0.42 1.21 9.84
CA LEU A 108 0.78 1.96 11.05
C LEU A 108 -0.36 2.09 12.06
N SER A 109 -1.61 1.91 11.63
CA SER A 109 -2.81 2.04 12.49
C SER A 109 -3.49 0.69 12.66
N ALA A 110 -4.08 0.47 13.83
CA ALA A 110 -4.87 -0.73 14.09
C ALA A 110 -6.07 -0.76 13.15
N SER A 111 -6.21 -1.85 12.39
CA SER A 111 -7.41 -2.15 11.60
C SER A 111 -8.63 -2.15 12.54
N GLN A 112 -9.74 -1.51 12.12
CA GLN A 112 -10.99 -1.58 12.84
C GLN A 112 -11.50 -3.03 12.84
N PRO A 113 -12.31 -3.44 13.85
CA PRO A 113 -12.74 -4.83 14.02
C PRO A 113 -13.48 -5.45 12.81
N HIS A 114 -13.90 -4.65 11.82
CA HIS A 114 -14.57 -5.13 10.61
C HIS A 114 -13.97 -4.63 9.29
N SER A 115 -12.89 -3.84 9.29
CA SER A 115 -12.25 -3.43 8.04
C SER A 115 -11.45 -4.57 7.43
N GLN A 116 -11.78 -4.94 6.19
CA GLN A 116 -11.07 -5.98 5.44
C GLN A 116 -10.15 -5.36 4.41
N ARG A 117 -9.00 -6.01 4.19
CA ARG A 117 -8.03 -5.58 3.19
C ARG A 117 -7.49 -6.75 2.41
N HIS A 118 -7.29 -6.51 1.13
CA HIS A 118 -6.64 -7.44 0.24
C HIS A 118 -5.55 -6.70 -0.54
N ILE A 119 -4.35 -7.26 -0.57
CA ILE A 119 -3.20 -6.67 -1.26
C ILE A 119 -2.96 -7.47 -2.53
N GLU A 120 -2.97 -6.77 -3.65
CA GLU A 120 -2.61 -7.28 -4.95
C GLU A 120 -1.24 -6.72 -5.35
N VAL A 121 -0.30 -7.62 -5.66
CA VAL A 121 1.07 -7.27 -6.02
C VAL A 121 1.21 -7.33 -7.53
N GLY A 122 1.44 -6.18 -8.16
CA GLY A 122 1.69 -6.09 -9.59
C GLY A 122 3.09 -6.57 -9.98
N PRO A 123 3.37 -6.67 -11.30
CA PRO A 123 4.71 -7.03 -11.75
C PRO A 123 5.73 -5.93 -11.41
N VAL A 124 6.97 -6.36 -11.17
CA VAL A 124 8.13 -5.48 -11.15
C VAL A 124 8.74 -5.42 -12.55
N CYS A 125 9.01 -4.22 -13.03
CA CYS A 125 9.64 -3.96 -14.31
C CYS A 125 11.04 -3.38 -14.05
N PHE A 126 12.03 -3.85 -14.81
CA PHE A 126 13.41 -3.37 -14.76
C PHE A 126 13.80 -2.89 -16.16
N LEU A 127 14.45 -1.72 -16.25
CA LEU A 127 14.94 -1.12 -17.49
C LEU A 127 16.46 -0.93 -17.41
#